data_AF-A7AN63-F1
#
_entry.id   AF-A7AN63-F1
#
_cell.length_a   1.000
_cell.length_b   1.000
_cell.length_c   1.000
_cell.angle_alpha   90.00
_cell.angle_beta   90.00
_cell.angle_gamma   90.00
#
_symmetry.space_group_name_H-M   'P 1'
#
loop_
_entity.id
_entity.type
_entity.pdbx_description
1 polymer ?
#
loop_
_entity_poly.entity_id
_entity_poly.type
_entity_poly.pdbx_seq_one_letter_code
_entity_poly.pdbx_strand_id
1 'polypeptide(L)'
;MSSKKLFITSSLGSKVNWCKEMDCDEATARKVCGIAYEEELLRRTGAYVEHIEDDIGDVKDHYFNPFDPSIYNRLNYLYSERVPGELELENIQKLQQFFDLPPEDISVIHTKCFSYALSTHFCNVMKKSPREWLDKVESELVPLAQKLYIEERPLDMMLRKAEYDYLMVEANRLMMDRKPGKDFEERCDYIIEEFKRLKVFYSKNGNHRQKFSISSHNDNLLEEIMGAFIISHCDVYGYVDQRKLDEQCAVYGMCGDFRRKILNRLGRKFYHRFLRKFSEEELSMDSFKELEHLHRTYEFTDQDVADIYKTHVGIRIRDWYDPQAGLDSLKRLIPLIHDKNISYFIPFERSRRVQWLFNIVNDCINHGVDKADTRIYTYTVEDFMQLTYEGGEEDFESLQGIINTAIRALHMTPEEIEISRIVIAEELGGAALEKAMQMLQVKGGIYSADGEVSKFVRAMAVAPKGTIPSIKKNLPVIRNYELIRKVIMMLPCSDDALAKSIKMLNEVEQA
;
A
#
# COMPACT_ATOMS: atom_id res chain seq x y z
N MET A 1 -34.70 9.77 -95.55
CA MET A 1 -33.43 9.03 -95.62
C MET A 1 -32.75 9.12 -94.26
N SER A 2 -32.46 7.96 -93.68
CA SER A 2 -31.82 7.77 -92.38
C SER A 2 -30.31 8.00 -92.48
N SER A 3 -29.70 8.60 -91.46
CA SER A 3 -28.29 8.43 -91.14
C SER A 3 -28.15 8.23 -89.64
N LYS A 4 -27.62 7.05 -89.29
CA LYS A 4 -27.44 6.51 -87.94
C LYS A 4 -26.35 7.27 -87.18
N LYS A 5 -26.59 7.53 -85.90
CA LYS A 5 -25.52 7.70 -84.90
C LYS A 5 -25.22 6.35 -84.25
N LEU A 6 -23.93 6.02 -84.16
CA LEU A 6 -23.43 4.88 -83.40
C LEU A 6 -23.80 5.02 -81.92
N PHE A 7 -24.33 3.95 -81.34
CA PHE A 7 -24.31 3.72 -79.90
C PHE A 7 -23.28 2.62 -79.61
N ILE A 8 -22.29 2.96 -78.80
CA ILE A 8 -21.46 2.00 -78.07
C ILE A 8 -22.27 1.60 -76.85
N THR A 9 -22.75 0.35 -76.79
CA THR A 9 -23.40 -0.22 -75.61
C THR A 9 -22.36 -1.01 -74.81
N SER A 10 -22.03 -0.50 -73.62
CA SER A 10 -21.30 -1.19 -72.56
C SER A 10 -22.14 -2.34 -71.98
N SER A 11 -21.74 -3.60 -72.20
CA SER A 11 -22.45 -4.79 -71.74
C SER A 11 -21.85 -5.41 -70.47
N LEU A 12 -21.74 -4.62 -69.38
CA LEU A 12 -21.31 -5.12 -68.06
C LEU A 12 -22.44 -5.08 -67.01
N GLY A 13 -23.69 -5.07 -67.47
CA GLY A 13 -24.88 -5.29 -66.66
C GLY A 13 -25.69 -6.45 -67.20
N SER A 14 -25.21 -7.70 -67.05
CA SER A 14 -26.09 -8.86 -67.16
C SER A 14 -26.60 -9.20 -65.76
N LYS A 15 -27.92 -9.11 -65.54
CA LYS A 15 -28.55 -9.73 -64.37
C LYS A 15 -28.42 -11.25 -64.53
N VAL A 16 -27.32 -11.82 -64.01
CA VAL A 16 -27.07 -13.26 -64.05
C VAL A 16 -28.10 -13.93 -63.13
N ASN A 17 -28.82 -14.93 -63.65
CA ASN A 17 -29.73 -15.71 -62.82
C ASN A 17 -28.96 -16.85 -62.15
N TRP A 18 -28.35 -16.56 -61.00
CA TRP A 18 -27.47 -17.48 -60.29
C TRP A 18 -28.13 -18.81 -59.88
N CYS A 19 -29.43 -18.80 -59.56
CA CYS A 19 -30.17 -20.03 -59.26
C CYS A 19 -30.17 -20.99 -60.46
N LYS A 20 -30.36 -20.43 -61.67
CA LYS A 20 -30.39 -21.20 -62.92
C LYS A 20 -28.99 -21.65 -63.35
N GLU A 21 -27.98 -20.81 -63.17
CA GLU A 21 -26.60 -21.14 -63.57
C GLU A 21 -25.98 -22.20 -62.65
N MET A 22 -26.31 -22.20 -61.35
CA MET A 22 -25.78 -23.14 -60.37
C MET A 22 -26.68 -24.37 -60.15
N ASP A 23 -27.86 -24.43 -60.79
CA ASP A 23 -28.88 -25.48 -60.61
C ASP A 23 -29.23 -25.72 -59.13
N CYS A 24 -29.57 -24.64 -58.41
CA CYS A 24 -29.87 -24.70 -56.97
C CYS A 24 -30.99 -23.73 -56.56
N ASP A 25 -31.44 -23.85 -55.31
CA ASP A 25 -32.42 -22.92 -54.74
C ASP A 25 -31.82 -21.54 -54.44
N GLU A 26 -32.70 -20.55 -54.24
CA GLU A 26 -32.31 -19.16 -54.04
C GLU A 26 -31.46 -18.96 -52.78
N ALA A 27 -31.73 -19.73 -51.72
CA ALA A 27 -30.96 -19.65 -50.48
C ALA A 27 -29.52 -20.14 -50.67
N THR A 28 -29.34 -21.24 -51.39
CA THR A 28 -28.03 -21.81 -51.69
C THR A 28 -27.25 -20.92 -52.66
N ALA A 29 -27.91 -20.43 -53.72
CA ALA A 29 -27.31 -19.48 -54.66
C ALA A 29 -26.81 -18.22 -53.96
N ARG A 30 -27.62 -17.62 -53.07
CA ARG A 30 -27.23 -16.45 -52.28
C ARG A 30 -26.03 -16.73 -51.38
N LYS A 31 -26.01 -17.87 -50.70
CA LYS A 31 -24.89 -18.27 -49.84
C LYS A 31 -23.58 -18.42 -50.63
N VAL A 32 -23.63 -19.07 -51.79
CA VAL A 32 -22.46 -19.24 -52.66
C VAL A 32 -21.98 -17.90 -53.21
N CYS A 33 -22.89 -17.06 -53.71
CA CYS A 33 -22.57 -15.71 -54.17
C CYS A 33 -21.97 -14.85 -53.05
N GLY A 34 -22.48 -14.96 -51.82
CA GLY A 34 -21.96 -14.24 -50.65
C GLY A 34 -20.51 -14.62 -50.33
N ILE A 35 -20.20 -15.92 -50.31
CA ILE A 35 -18.84 -16.41 -50.08
C ILE A 35 -17.90 -15.98 -51.20
N ALA A 36 -18.32 -16.14 -52.46
CA ALA A 36 -17.52 -15.75 -53.62
C ALA A 36 -17.26 -14.23 -53.64
N TYR A 37 -18.27 -13.44 -53.26
CA TYR A 37 -18.15 -12.00 -53.12
C TYR A 37 -17.15 -11.62 -52.01
N GLU A 38 -17.24 -12.25 -50.84
CA GLU A 38 -16.32 -12.04 -49.72
C GLU A 38 -14.87 -12.35 -50.12
N GLU A 39 -14.61 -13.49 -50.77
CA GLU A 39 -13.27 -13.89 -51.20
C GLU A 39 -12.69 -12.90 -52.22
N GLU A 40 -13.49 -12.50 -53.21
CA GLU A 40 -13.04 -11.57 -54.25
C GLU A 40 -12.86 -10.15 -53.70
N LEU A 41 -13.66 -9.74 -52.72
CA LEU A 41 -13.51 -8.49 -51.98
C LEU A 41 -12.15 -8.47 -51.26
N LEU A 42 -11.87 -9.49 -50.43
CA LEU A 42 -10.63 -9.65 -49.67
C LEU A 42 -9.39 -9.76 -50.58
N ARG A 43 -9.49 -10.46 -51.72
CA ARG A 43 -8.40 -10.55 -52.71
C ARG A 43 -8.03 -9.17 -53.27
N ARG A 44 -9.02 -8.32 -53.52
CA ARG A 44 -8.82 -7.01 -54.15
C ARG A 44 -8.38 -5.92 -53.18
N THR A 45 -8.82 -5.99 -51.93
CA THR A 45 -8.51 -4.98 -50.91
C THR A 45 -7.23 -5.28 -50.13
N GLY A 46 -6.64 -6.45 -50.36
CA GLY A 46 -5.45 -6.93 -49.65
C GLY A 46 -5.85 -7.44 -48.27
N ALA A 47 -6.03 -8.75 -48.16
CA ALA A 47 -6.35 -9.40 -46.89
C ALA A 47 -5.10 -9.53 -46.01
N TYR A 48 -5.16 -9.01 -44.80
CA TYR A 48 -4.17 -9.28 -43.77
C TYR A 48 -4.37 -10.71 -43.25
N VAL A 49 -3.28 -11.47 -43.22
CA VAL A 49 -3.21 -12.76 -42.53
C VAL A 49 -2.24 -12.58 -41.37
N GLU A 50 -2.75 -12.36 -40.16
CA GLU A 50 -1.88 -12.44 -38.99
C GLU A 50 -1.38 -13.89 -38.85
N HIS A 51 -0.22 -14.09 -38.22
CA HIS A 51 0.20 -15.43 -37.81
C HIS A 51 -0.89 -15.98 -36.89
N ILE A 52 -1.77 -16.82 -37.45
CA ILE A 52 -2.72 -17.61 -36.67
C ILE A 52 -1.83 -18.50 -35.79
N GLU A 53 -1.62 -18.09 -34.53
CA GLU A 53 -1.07 -19.00 -33.52
C GLU A 53 -1.97 -20.23 -33.53
N ASP A 54 -1.37 -21.41 -33.59
CA ASP A 54 -1.98 -22.75 -33.68
C ASP A 54 -2.86 -23.12 -32.45
N ASP A 55 -3.54 -22.15 -31.84
CA ASP A 55 -4.47 -22.31 -30.73
C ASP A 55 -5.92 -22.55 -31.20
N ILE A 56 -6.09 -23.16 -32.38
CA ILE A 56 -7.29 -23.98 -32.61
C ILE A 56 -7.04 -25.33 -31.95
N GLY A 57 -7.10 -25.31 -30.62
CA GLY A 57 -7.18 -26.53 -29.82
C GLY A 57 -8.37 -27.38 -30.27
N ASP A 58 -8.04 -28.61 -30.66
CA ASP A 58 -8.88 -29.81 -30.58
C ASP A 58 -10.34 -29.66 -31.07
N VAL A 59 -10.52 -29.39 -32.36
CA VAL A 59 -11.75 -29.84 -33.04
C VAL A 59 -11.44 -31.20 -33.67
N LYS A 60 -11.87 -32.25 -32.98
CA LYS A 60 -11.81 -33.65 -33.42
C LYS A 60 -12.64 -33.90 -34.68
N ASP A 61 -12.27 -33.30 -35.81
CA ASP A 61 -12.93 -33.52 -37.09
C ASP A 61 -12.03 -34.33 -38.02
N HIS A 62 -12.45 -35.57 -38.29
CA HIS A 62 -11.72 -36.57 -39.08
C HIS A 62 -11.81 -36.35 -40.61
N TYR A 63 -11.92 -35.09 -41.06
CA TYR A 63 -12.05 -34.75 -42.48
C TYR A 63 -11.00 -33.74 -42.95
N PHE A 64 -9.74 -33.90 -42.53
CA PHE A 64 -8.65 -33.21 -43.23
C PHE A 64 -8.36 -33.94 -44.55
N ASN A 65 -9.04 -33.51 -45.61
CA ASN A 65 -8.70 -33.87 -46.99
C ASN A 65 -7.77 -32.78 -47.56
N PRO A 66 -6.48 -33.06 -47.82
CA PRO A 66 -5.52 -32.06 -48.31
C PRO A 66 -5.81 -31.58 -49.74
N PHE A 67 -6.82 -32.14 -50.42
CA PHE A 67 -7.28 -31.72 -51.74
C PHE A 67 -8.62 -30.97 -51.72
N ASP A 68 -9.22 -30.77 -50.54
CA ASP A 68 -10.40 -29.93 -50.38
C ASP A 68 -9.96 -28.68 -49.59
N PRO A 69 -9.68 -27.54 -50.27
CA PRO A 69 -9.28 -26.35 -49.54
C PRO A 69 -10.47 -25.95 -48.66
N SER A 70 -10.35 -26.13 -47.35
CA SER A 70 -11.34 -25.68 -46.37
C SER A 70 -11.32 -24.14 -46.26
N ILE A 71 -11.72 -23.49 -47.36
CA ILE A 71 -11.95 -22.06 -47.51
C ILE A 71 -12.94 -21.58 -46.44
N TYR A 72 -13.83 -22.47 -45.98
CA TYR A 72 -14.88 -22.20 -44.99
C TYR A 72 -14.38 -21.79 -43.60
N ASN A 73 -13.19 -22.20 -43.15
CA ASN A 73 -12.67 -21.78 -41.83
C ASN A 73 -11.64 -20.65 -41.91
N ARG A 74 -10.97 -20.46 -43.07
CA ARG A 74 -9.98 -19.39 -43.27
C ARG A 74 -10.59 -18.02 -43.44
N LEU A 75 -11.72 -17.90 -44.15
CA LEU A 75 -12.39 -16.61 -44.38
C LEU A 75 -12.89 -15.95 -43.08
N ASN A 76 -13.06 -16.69 -41.98
CA ASN A 76 -13.59 -16.13 -40.73
C ASN A 76 -12.66 -15.13 -40.03
N TYR A 77 -11.36 -15.14 -40.35
CA TYR A 77 -10.35 -14.31 -39.70
C TYR A 77 -9.62 -13.36 -40.66
N LEU A 78 -10.11 -13.22 -41.90
CA LEU A 78 -9.50 -12.34 -42.90
C LEU A 78 -10.18 -10.98 -42.92
N TYR A 79 -9.37 -9.93 -42.92
CA TYR A 79 -9.81 -8.55 -42.98
C TYR A 79 -8.95 -7.78 -43.98
N SER A 80 -9.51 -6.73 -44.56
CA SER A 80 -8.80 -5.81 -45.44
C SER A 80 -7.79 -4.98 -44.63
N GLU A 81 -6.59 -4.80 -45.16
CA GLU A 81 -5.55 -3.95 -44.54
C GLU A 81 -5.86 -2.46 -44.67
N ARG A 82 -6.52 -2.06 -45.76
CA ARG A 82 -6.78 -0.67 -46.08
C ARG A 82 -8.23 -0.40 -46.46
N VAL A 83 -8.63 0.83 -46.23
CA VAL A 83 -9.91 1.36 -46.73
C VAL A 83 -9.82 1.49 -48.25
N PRO A 84 -10.85 1.07 -49.00
CA PRO A 84 -10.83 1.13 -50.46
C PRO A 84 -10.82 2.59 -50.96
N GLY A 85 -9.96 2.87 -51.95
CA GLY A 85 -9.98 4.14 -52.68
C GLY A 85 -11.14 4.26 -53.67
N GLU A 86 -11.28 5.40 -54.34
CA GLU A 86 -12.41 5.66 -55.27
C GLU A 86 -12.52 4.60 -56.38
N LEU A 87 -11.39 4.24 -57.01
CA LEU A 87 -11.36 3.24 -58.07
C LEU A 87 -11.70 1.83 -57.56
N GLU A 88 -11.34 1.52 -56.32
CA GLU A 88 -11.69 0.25 -55.67
C GLU A 88 -13.19 0.22 -55.32
N LEU A 89 -13.74 1.33 -54.81
CA LEU A 89 -15.18 1.48 -54.55
C LEU A 89 -16.03 1.28 -55.81
N GLU A 90 -15.63 1.83 -56.95
CA GLU A 90 -16.31 1.60 -58.23
C GLU A 90 -16.29 0.12 -58.63
N ASN A 91 -15.18 -0.58 -58.38
CA ASN A 91 -15.07 -2.00 -58.68
C ASN A 91 -15.88 -2.86 -57.72
N ILE A 92 -15.92 -2.50 -56.44
CA ILE A 92 -16.79 -3.13 -55.42
C ILE A 92 -18.26 -3.00 -55.86
N GLN A 93 -18.70 -1.83 -56.30
CA GLN A 93 -20.07 -1.63 -56.81
C GLN A 93 -20.39 -2.53 -58.02
N LYS A 94 -19.43 -2.71 -58.94
CA LYS A 94 -19.59 -3.65 -60.07
C LYS A 94 -19.70 -5.09 -59.60
N LEU A 95 -18.91 -5.50 -58.61
CA LEU A 95 -18.98 -6.84 -58.03
C LEU A 95 -20.32 -7.08 -57.32
N GLN A 96 -20.80 -6.10 -56.54
CA GLN A 96 -22.12 -6.16 -55.90
C GLN A 96 -23.25 -6.38 -56.93
N GLN A 97 -23.21 -5.62 -58.03
CA GLN A 97 -24.17 -5.77 -59.13
C GLN A 97 -24.06 -7.13 -59.84
N PHE A 98 -22.85 -7.68 -59.93
CA PHE A 98 -22.62 -8.98 -60.57
C PHE A 98 -23.16 -10.14 -59.74
N PHE A 99 -22.91 -10.15 -58.43
CA PHE A 99 -23.36 -11.22 -57.53
C PHE A 99 -24.84 -11.11 -57.12
N ASP A 100 -25.50 -9.97 -57.41
CA ASP A 100 -26.93 -9.70 -57.14
C ASP A 100 -27.32 -9.99 -55.67
N LEU A 101 -26.44 -9.62 -54.74
CA LEU A 101 -26.64 -9.81 -53.30
C LEU A 101 -27.54 -8.72 -52.72
N PRO A 102 -28.44 -9.07 -51.77
CA PRO A 102 -29.26 -8.08 -51.10
C PRO A 102 -28.40 -7.19 -50.17
N PRO A 103 -28.83 -5.94 -49.89
CA PRO A 103 -28.07 -5.00 -49.05
C PRO A 103 -27.71 -5.55 -47.67
N GLU A 104 -28.56 -6.39 -47.08
CA GLU A 104 -28.34 -7.01 -45.79
C GLU A 104 -27.11 -7.95 -45.79
N ASP A 105 -26.96 -8.76 -46.83
CA ASP A 105 -25.81 -9.68 -46.96
C ASP A 105 -24.52 -8.89 -47.25
N ILE A 106 -24.61 -7.83 -48.07
CA ILE A 106 -23.49 -6.93 -48.35
C ILE A 106 -23.02 -6.25 -47.05
N SER A 107 -23.94 -5.75 -46.23
CA SER A 107 -23.64 -5.12 -44.94
C SER A 107 -22.84 -6.05 -44.02
N VAL A 108 -23.28 -7.31 -43.88
CA VAL A 108 -22.61 -8.30 -43.03
C VAL A 108 -21.19 -8.57 -43.54
N ILE A 109 -21.04 -8.83 -44.84
CA ILE A 109 -19.74 -9.14 -45.46
C ILE A 109 -18.79 -7.95 -45.35
N HIS A 110 -19.27 -6.74 -45.64
CA HIS A 110 -18.46 -5.52 -45.57
C HIS A 110 -18.06 -5.16 -44.15
N THR A 111 -18.98 -5.28 -43.19
CA THR A 111 -18.70 -5.05 -41.77
C THR A 111 -17.59 -5.97 -41.30
N LYS A 112 -17.63 -7.24 -41.69
CA LYS A 112 -16.56 -8.20 -41.42
C LYS A 112 -15.26 -7.76 -42.10
N CYS A 113 -15.26 -7.68 -43.44
CA CYS A 113 -14.05 -7.47 -44.24
C CYS A 113 -13.35 -6.14 -43.98
N PHE A 114 -14.07 -5.06 -43.67
CA PHE A 114 -13.49 -3.73 -43.52
C PHE A 114 -13.33 -3.27 -42.07
N SER A 115 -13.79 -4.05 -41.08
CA SER A 115 -13.70 -3.69 -39.66
C SER A 115 -12.30 -3.25 -39.22
N TYR A 116 -11.27 -4.01 -39.56
CA TYR A 116 -9.88 -3.70 -39.22
C TYR A 116 -9.38 -2.42 -39.91
N ALA A 117 -9.54 -2.34 -41.24
CA ALA A 117 -9.15 -1.18 -42.03
C ALA A 117 -9.83 0.11 -41.54
N LEU A 118 -11.14 0.06 -41.29
CA LEU A 118 -11.92 1.19 -40.80
C LEU A 118 -11.50 1.58 -39.38
N SER A 119 -11.37 0.61 -38.46
CA SER A 119 -10.88 0.90 -37.09
C SER A 119 -9.51 1.56 -37.12
N THR A 120 -8.58 1.05 -37.92
CA THR A 120 -7.22 1.61 -38.05
C THR A 120 -7.25 3.00 -38.66
N HIS A 121 -8.05 3.20 -39.70
CA HIS A 121 -8.22 4.50 -40.33
C HIS A 121 -8.83 5.52 -39.37
N PHE A 122 -9.85 5.15 -38.60
CA PHE A 122 -10.46 6.02 -37.58
C PHE A 122 -9.45 6.42 -36.51
N CYS A 123 -8.70 5.45 -35.98
CA CYS A 123 -7.62 5.73 -35.03
C CYS A 123 -6.57 6.71 -35.60
N ASN A 124 -6.23 6.58 -36.88
CA ASN A 124 -5.28 7.48 -37.54
C ASN A 124 -5.84 8.89 -37.73
N VAL A 125 -7.12 9.03 -38.08
CA VAL A 125 -7.80 10.33 -38.17
C VAL A 125 -7.82 11.02 -36.81
N MET A 126 -8.17 10.28 -35.76
CA MET A 126 -8.17 10.80 -34.38
C MET A 126 -6.78 11.26 -33.94
N LYS A 127 -5.73 10.48 -34.22
CA LYS A 127 -4.34 10.86 -33.90
C LYS A 127 -3.88 12.11 -34.65
N LYS A 128 -4.27 12.28 -35.92
CA LYS A 128 -3.88 13.45 -36.74
C LYS A 128 -4.64 14.72 -36.35
N SER A 129 -5.88 14.60 -35.88
CA SER A 129 -6.73 15.74 -35.53
C SER A 129 -7.40 15.58 -34.16
N PRO A 130 -6.66 15.49 -33.03
CA PRO A 130 -7.23 15.10 -31.73
C PRO A 130 -8.36 16.01 -31.22
N ARG A 131 -8.39 17.28 -31.64
CA ARG A 131 -9.42 18.24 -31.22
C ARG A 131 -10.63 18.31 -32.15
N GLU A 132 -10.45 17.97 -33.43
CA GLU A 132 -11.47 18.09 -34.48
C GLU A 132 -11.94 16.72 -35.00
N TRP A 133 -11.52 15.64 -34.36
CA TRP A 133 -11.78 14.30 -34.90
C TRP A 133 -13.28 13.98 -34.95
N LEU A 134 -14.10 14.53 -34.06
CA LEU A 134 -15.56 14.36 -34.10
C LEU A 134 -16.13 14.91 -35.41
N ASP A 135 -15.70 16.12 -35.80
CA ASP A 135 -16.09 16.74 -37.06
C ASP A 135 -15.55 15.94 -38.26
N LYS A 136 -14.35 15.36 -38.16
CA LYS A 136 -13.77 14.46 -39.17
C LYS A 136 -14.54 13.13 -39.27
N VAL A 137 -15.01 12.58 -38.16
CA VAL A 137 -15.85 11.40 -38.16
C VAL A 137 -17.15 11.68 -38.91
N GLU A 138 -17.82 12.79 -38.62
CA GLU A 138 -19.07 13.16 -39.28
C GLU A 138 -18.89 13.51 -40.76
N SER A 139 -17.81 14.21 -41.12
CA SER A 139 -17.60 14.71 -42.49
C SER A 139 -16.90 13.74 -43.44
N GLU A 140 -16.07 12.82 -42.94
CA GLU A 140 -15.25 11.91 -43.76
C GLU A 140 -15.64 10.44 -43.53
N LEU A 141 -15.80 10.02 -42.27
CA LEU A 141 -15.88 8.61 -41.90
C LEU A 141 -17.31 8.04 -41.97
N VAL A 142 -18.32 8.80 -41.53
CA VAL A 142 -19.73 8.40 -41.66
C VAL A 142 -20.14 8.25 -43.14
N PRO A 143 -19.81 9.19 -44.05
CA PRO A 143 -20.10 9.02 -45.48
C PRO A 143 -19.39 7.83 -46.10
N LEU A 144 -18.15 7.56 -45.70
CA LEU A 144 -17.39 6.40 -46.15
C LEU A 144 -18.05 5.08 -45.70
N ALA A 145 -18.44 4.99 -44.42
CA ALA A 145 -19.14 3.84 -43.87
C ALA A 145 -20.49 3.59 -44.59
N GLN A 146 -21.23 4.66 -44.88
CA GLN A 146 -22.47 4.59 -45.67
C GLN A 146 -22.22 4.10 -47.10
N LYS A 147 -21.17 4.58 -47.79
CA LYS A 147 -20.78 4.08 -49.12
C LYS A 147 -20.41 2.60 -49.10
N LEU A 148 -19.89 2.11 -47.98
CA LEU A 148 -19.54 0.72 -47.75
C LEU A 148 -20.70 -0.10 -47.16
N TYR A 149 -21.92 0.43 -47.07
CA TYR A 149 -23.07 -0.28 -46.47
C TYR A 149 -22.82 -0.81 -45.06
N ILE A 150 -21.96 -0.14 -44.28
CA ILE A 150 -21.72 -0.49 -42.88
C ILE A 150 -22.91 -0.01 -42.04
N GLU A 151 -23.52 -0.91 -41.29
CA GLU A 151 -24.60 -0.57 -40.36
C GLU A 151 -24.16 0.39 -39.24
N GLU A 152 -25.11 1.17 -38.75
CA GLU A 152 -24.88 2.17 -37.70
C GLU A 152 -24.33 1.56 -36.40
N ARG A 153 -24.83 0.38 -36.00
CA ARG A 153 -24.41 -0.27 -34.75
C ARG A 153 -22.94 -0.75 -34.81
N PRO A 154 -22.48 -1.49 -35.83
CA PRO A 154 -21.06 -1.78 -36.01
C PRO A 154 -20.19 -0.53 -36.11
N LEU A 155 -20.66 0.51 -36.80
CA LEU A 155 -19.94 1.78 -36.90
C LEU A 155 -19.74 2.43 -35.52
N ASP A 156 -20.79 2.53 -34.70
CA ASP A 156 -20.71 3.04 -33.32
C ASP A 156 -19.72 2.21 -32.47
N MET A 157 -19.70 0.88 -32.64
CA MET A 157 -18.72 0.03 -31.95
C MET A 157 -17.27 0.33 -32.36
N MET A 158 -17.00 0.50 -33.66
CA MET A 158 -15.67 0.86 -34.17
C MET A 158 -15.23 2.24 -33.68
N LEU A 159 -16.15 3.22 -33.64
CA LEU A 159 -15.88 4.56 -33.14
C LEU A 159 -15.54 4.54 -31.65
N ARG A 160 -16.30 3.83 -30.82
CA ARG A 160 -16.00 3.66 -29.38
C ARG A 160 -14.66 2.97 -29.14
N LYS A 161 -14.30 1.98 -29.97
CA LYS A 161 -12.98 1.35 -29.90
C LYS A 161 -11.88 2.36 -30.24
N ALA A 162 -12.07 3.19 -31.27
CA ALA A 162 -11.10 4.22 -31.62
C ALA A 162 -10.96 5.30 -30.54
N GLU A 163 -12.07 5.72 -29.91
CA GLU A 163 -12.06 6.60 -28.71
C GLU A 163 -11.21 6.00 -27.59
N TYR A 164 -11.43 4.72 -27.29
CA TYR A 164 -10.68 3.98 -26.28
C TYR A 164 -9.18 3.90 -26.63
N ASP A 165 -8.85 3.48 -27.86
CA ASP A 165 -7.47 3.32 -28.33
C ASP A 165 -6.72 4.66 -28.29
N TYR A 166 -7.36 5.76 -28.68
CA TYR A 166 -6.79 7.11 -28.58
C TYR A 166 -6.49 7.50 -27.11
N LEU A 167 -7.48 7.40 -26.23
CA LEU A 167 -7.32 7.76 -24.81
C LEU A 167 -6.29 6.88 -24.11
N MET A 168 -6.25 5.58 -24.44
CA MET A 168 -5.25 4.65 -23.91
C MET A 168 -3.84 5.07 -24.31
N VAL A 169 -3.62 5.40 -25.58
CA VAL A 169 -2.30 5.85 -26.07
C VAL A 169 -1.88 7.15 -25.41
N GLU A 170 -2.78 8.14 -25.34
CA GLU A 170 -2.47 9.42 -24.69
C GLU A 170 -2.18 9.24 -23.20
N ALA A 171 -3.00 8.49 -22.46
CA ALA A 171 -2.73 8.23 -21.04
C ALA A 171 -1.40 7.50 -20.85
N ASN A 172 -1.11 6.45 -21.63
CA ASN A 172 0.15 5.72 -21.52
C ASN A 172 1.36 6.62 -21.83
N ARG A 173 1.26 7.49 -22.84
CA ARG A 173 2.32 8.45 -23.19
C ARG A 173 2.58 9.42 -22.06
N LEU A 174 1.51 9.98 -21.50
CA LEU A 174 1.58 11.00 -20.45
C LEU A 174 2.11 10.43 -19.12
N MET A 175 1.89 9.13 -18.89
CA MET A 175 2.32 8.41 -17.69
C MET A 175 3.65 7.64 -17.84
N MET A 176 4.40 7.85 -18.93
CA MET A 176 5.77 7.35 -19.05
C MET A 176 6.73 8.08 -18.09
N ASP A 177 6.54 9.38 -17.90
CA ASP A 177 7.29 10.17 -16.92
C ASP A 177 6.37 10.55 -15.75
N ARG A 178 6.57 9.88 -14.62
CA ARG A 178 5.74 9.97 -13.40
C ARG A 178 6.36 10.88 -12.35
N LYS A 179 7.27 11.77 -12.74
CA LYS A 179 7.89 12.70 -11.82
C LYS A 179 6.83 13.67 -11.29
N PRO A 180 6.61 13.75 -9.97
CA PRO A 180 5.64 14.69 -9.41
C PRO A 180 6.01 16.15 -9.71
N GLY A 181 4.99 16.99 -9.90
CA GLY A 181 5.11 18.43 -10.13
C GLY A 181 4.01 18.97 -11.03
N LYS A 182 4.06 20.28 -11.30
CA LYS A 182 3.05 21.00 -12.09
C LYS A 182 2.83 20.38 -13.48
N ASP A 183 3.90 19.97 -14.15
CA ASP A 183 3.80 19.36 -15.49
C ASP A 183 3.02 18.04 -15.46
N PHE A 184 3.17 17.22 -14.40
CA PHE A 184 2.43 15.97 -14.27
C PHE A 184 0.94 16.22 -13.98
N GLU A 185 0.67 17.22 -13.14
CA GLU A 185 -0.70 17.66 -12.83
C GLU A 185 -1.43 18.15 -14.09
N GLU A 186 -0.79 18.99 -14.91
CA GLU A 186 -1.37 19.50 -16.17
C GLU A 186 -1.68 18.36 -17.16
N ARG A 187 -0.90 17.28 -17.15
CA ARG A 187 -1.15 16.09 -17.97
C ARG A 187 -2.34 15.26 -17.45
N CYS A 188 -2.48 15.14 -16.13
CA CYS A 188 -3.64 14.49 -15.52
C CYS A 188 -4.92 15.27 -15.82
N ASP A 189 -4.88 16.59 -15.66
CA ASP A 189 -5.98 17.49 -16.04
C ASP A 189 -6.35 17.33 -17.52
N TYR A 190 -5.36 17.28 -18.42
CA TYR A 190 -5.60 17.03 -19.84
C TYR A 190 -6.37 15.73 -20.09
N ILE A 191 -5.97 14.61 -19.47
CA ILE A 191 -6.65 13.31 -19.65
C ILE A 191 -8.08 13.35 -19.12
N ILE A 192 -8.28 13.93 -17.93
CA ILE A 192 -9.61 14.08 -17.32
C ILE A 192 -10.53 14.88 -18.25
N GLU A 193 -10.04 16.00 -18.79
CA GLU A 193 -10.80 16.83 -19.71
C GLU A 193 -11.08 16.13 -21.05
N GLU A 194 -10.16 15.30 -21.55
CA GLU A 194 -10.43 14.46 -22.72
C GLU A 194 -11.53 13.41 -22.45
N PHE A 195 -11.53 12.77 -21.28
CA PHE A 195 -12.60 11.85 -20.88
C PHE A 195 -13.97 12.56 -20.79
N LYS A 196 -14.01 13.81 -20.31
CA LYS A 196 -15.22 14.63 -20.28
C LYS A 196 -15.65 15.05 -21.68
N ARG A 197 -14.72 15.55 -22.50
CA ARG A 197 -14.96 16.00 -23.89
C ARG A 197 -15.56 14.88 -24.73
N LEU A 198 -15.04 13.66 -24.60
CA LEU A 198 -15.52 12.47 -25.31
C LEU A 198 -16.77 11.83 -24.67
N LYS A 199 -17.34 12.48 -23.64
CA LYS A 199 -18.50 12.00 -22.90
C LYS A 199 -18.32 10.56 -22.40
N VAL A 200 -17.08 10.20 -22.05
CA VAL A 200 -16.78 8.93 -21.39
C VAL A 200 -17.33 8.99 -19.98
N PHE A 201 -17.12 10.11 -19.29
CA PHE A 201 -17.83 10.46 -18.07
C PHE A 201 -19.20 11.06 -18.41
N TYR A 202 -20.27 10.50 -17.83
CA TYR A 202 -21.63 10.98 -18.04
C TYR A 202 -22.48 10.79 -16.78
N SER A 203 -23.64 11.44 -16.72
CA SER A 203 -24.62 11.23 -15.66
C SER A 203 -25.85 10.53 -16.21
N LYS A 204 -26.34 9.51 -15.51
CA LYS A 204 -27.61 8.84 -15.82
C LYS A 204 -28.41 8.68 -14.53
N ASN A 205 -29.60 9.29 -14.49
CA ASN A 205 -30.47 9.33 -13.32
C ASN A 205 -29.80 9.96 -12.08
N GLY A 206 -28.98 11.01 -12.28
CA GLY A 206 -28.26 11.68 -11.20
C GLY A 206 -26.98 10.96 -10.74
N ASN A 207 -26.75 9.72 -11.18
CA ASN A 207 -25.54 8.96 -10.83
C ASN A 207 -24.47 9.14 -11.91
N HIS A 208 -23.24 9.45 -11.47
CA HIS A 208 -22.08 9.44 -12.34
C HIS A 208 -21.81 8.02 -12.85
N ARG A 209 -21.58 7.92 -14.16
CA ARG A 209 -21.27 6.70 -14.89
C ARG A 209 -20.12 6.94 -15.84
N GLN A 210 -19.42 5.87 -16.19
CA GLN A 210 -18.38 5.88 -17.20
C GLN A 210 -18.65 4.83 -18.27
N LYS A 211 -18.34 5.14 -19.54
CA LYS A 211 -18.46 4.17 -20.65
C LYS A 211 -17.40 3.07 -20.55
N PHE A 212 -16.17 3.46 -20.22
CA PHE A 212 -15.01 2.59 -20.06
C PHE A 212 -13.95 3.27 -19.17
N SER A 213 -12.92 2.51 -18.82
CA SER A 213 -11.70 2.97 -18.15
C SER A 213 -10.48 2.35 -18.80
N ILE A 214 -9.32 2.99 -18.66
CA ILE A 214 -8.04 2.48 -19.16
C ILE A 214 -7.54 1.44 -18.17
N SER A 215 -7.58 0.16 -18.55
CA SER A 215 -7.15 -0.92 -17.67
C SER A 215 -5.63 -0.90 -17.47
N SER A 216 -5.20 -0.75 -16.23
CA SER A 216 -3.84 -1.13 -15.82
C SER A 216 -3.92 -2.49 -15.15
N HIS A 217 -3.22 -3.49 -15.70
CA HIS A 217 -3.12 -4.82 -15.09
C HIS A 217 -2.10 -4.85 -13.94
N ASN A 218 -1.48 -3.72 -13.61
CA ASN A 218 -0.41 -3.63 -12.62
C ASN A 218 -0.77 -2.65 -11.49
N ASP A 219 -1.08 -3.20 -10.31
CA ASP A 219 -1.37 -2.44 -9.09
C ASP A 219 -0.24 -1.46 -8.71
N ASN A 220 1.03 -1.82 -8.95
CA ASN A 220 2.17 -0.96 -8.59
C ASN A 220 2.27 0.26 -9.54
N LEU A 221 1.95 0.07 -10.82
CA LEU A 221 1.88 1.16 -11.79
C LEU A 221 0.82 2.19 -11.39
N LEU A 222 -0.36 1.70 -10.98
CA LEU A 222 -1.44 2.57 -10.49
C LEU A 222 -1.03 3.34 -9.25
N GLU A 223 -0.29 2.70 -8.32
CA GLU A 223 0.23 3.41 -7.16
C GLU A 223 1.19 4.53 -7.49
N GLU A 224 2.11 4.30 -8.43
CA GLU A 224 3.06 5.33 -8.83
C GLU A 224 2.34 6.52 -9.49
N ILE A 225 1.36 6.23 -10.34
CA ILE A 225 0.53 7.23 -11.01
C ILE A 225 -0.28 8.05 -9.98
N MET A 226 -1.03 7.38 -9.10
CA MET A 226 -1.87 8.05 -8.10
C MET A 226 -1.02 8.79 -7.06
N GLY A 227 0.10 8.21 -6.65
CA GLY A 227 1.04 8.85 -5.74
C GLY A 227 1.64 10.12 -6.35
N ALA A 228 2.05 10.07 -7.62
CA ALA A 228 2.56 11.24 -8.33
C ALA A 228 1.48 12.33 -8.47
N PHE A 229 0.24 11.96 -8.77
CA PHE A 229 -0.89 12.89 -8.82
C PHE A 229 -1.11 13.58 -7.47
N ILE A 230 -1.26 12.81 -6.39
CA ILE A 230 -1.51 13.35 -5.03
C ILE A 230 -0.39 14.31 -4.62
N ILE A 231 0.88 13.94 -4.83
CA ILE A 231 2.02 14.80 -4.51
C ILE A 231 2.01 16.07 -5.37
N SER A 232 1.80 15.94 -6.69
CA SER A 232 1.76 17.08 -7.60
C SER A 232 0.67 18.07 -7.24
N HIS A 233 -0.51 17.55 -6.90
CA HIS A 233 -1.66 18.38 -6.55
C HIS A 233 -1.45 19.13 -5.22
N CYS A 234 -0.88 18.46 -4.21
CA CYS A 234 -0.44 19.10 -2.98
C CYS A 234 0.67 20.15 -3.22
N ASP A 235 1.65 19.86 -4.08
CA ASP A 235 2.75 20.80 -4.38
C ASP A 235 2.25 22.09 -5.07
N VAL A 236 1.19 21.99 -5.88
CA VAL A 236 0.63 23.14 -6.62
C VAL A 236 -0.40 23.92 -5.80
N TYR A 237 -1.28 23.25 -5.07
CA TYR A 237 -2.45 23.88 -4.43
C TYR A 237 -2.44 23.82 -2.90
N GLY A 238 -1.54 23.06 -2.28
CA GLY A 238 -1.45 22.86 -0.83
C GLY A 238 -2.49 21.89 -0.26
N TYR A 239 -3.35 21.29 -1.09
CA TYR A 239 -4.33 20.27 -0.71
C TYR A 239 -4.68 19.39 -1.91
N VAL A 240 -5.40 18.29 -1.68
CA VAL A 240 -5.92 17.43 -2.76
C VAL A 240 -7.40 17.70 -3.01
N ASP A 241 -7.78 18.15 -4.21
CA ASP A 241 -9.18 18.19 -4.64
C ASP A 241 -9.73 16.77 -4.83
N GLN A 242 -10.68 16.41 -3.97
CA GLN A 242 -11.25 15.07 -3.97
C GLN A 242 -12.03 14.74 -5.24
N ARG A 243 -12.67 15.74 -5.85
CA ARG A 243 -13.40 15.52 -7.10
C ARG A 243 -12.43 15.18 -8.23
N LYS A 244 -11.30 15.87 -8.31
CA LYS A 244 -10.26 15.54 -9.29
C LYS A 244 -9.65 14.18 -9.03
N LEU A 245 -9.40 13.82 -7.75
CA LEU A 245 -8.93 12.47 -7.41
C LEU A 245 -9.94 11.39 -7.82
N ASP A 246 -11.24 11.63 -7.62
CA ASP A 246 -12.31 10.72 -8.03
C ASP A 246 -12.31 10.53 -9.55
N GLU A 247 -12.21 11.62 -10.31
CA GLU A 247 -12.14 11.61 -11.78
C GLU A 247 -10.87 10.89 -12.27
N GLN A 248 -9.73 11.14 -11.63
CA GLN A 248 -8.46 10.50 -11.96
C GLN A 248 -8.46 8.99 -11.63
N CYS A 249 -9.06 8.59 -10.51
CA CYS A 249 -9.29 7.18 -10.19
C CYS A 249 -10.20 6.52 -11.23
N ALA A 250 -11.25 7.21 -11.67
CA ALA A 250 -12.20 6.72 -12.66
C ALA A 250 -11.55 6.47 -14.03
N VAL A 251 -10.63 7.34 -14.48
CA VAL A 251 -9.82 7.15 -15.70
C VAL A 251 -9.20 5.74 -15.74
N TYR A 252 -8.68 5.27 -14.60
CA TYR A 252 -8.01 3.97 -14.48
C TYR A 252 -8.89 2.84 -13.94
N GLY A 253 -10.19 3.07 -13.80
CA GLY A 253 -11.12 2.05 -13.31
C GLY A 253 -10.95 1.72 -11.83
N MET A 254 -10.31 2.61 -11.06
CA MET A 254 -10.18 2.48 -9.61
C MET A 254 -11.51 2.86 -8.94
N CYS A 255 -12.34 1.85 -8.65
CA CYS A 255 -13.62 2.02 -7.96
C CYS A 255 -13.80 1.07 -6.77
N GLY A 256 -14.64 1.45 -5.81
CA GLY A 256 -15.02 0.62 -4.66
C GLY A 256 -13.83 0.12 -3.85
N ASP A 257 -13.84 -1.16 -3.49
CA ASP A 257 -12.80 -1.77 -2.65
C ASP A 257 -11.41 -1.76 -3.32
N PHE A 258 -11.36 -1.82 -4.65
CA PHE A 258 -10.09 -1.76 -5.38
C PHE A 258 -9.42 -0.39 -5.22
N ARG A 259 -10.21 0.69 -5.34
CA ARG A 259 -9.74 2.06 -5.06
C ARG A 259 -9.22 2.18 -3.63
N ARG A 260 -10.03 1.76 -2.66
CA ARG A 260 -9.68 1.82 -1.23
C ARG A 260 -8.36 1.10 -0.94
N LYS A 261 -8.20 -0.12 -1.46
CA LYS A 261 -6.98 -0.93 -1.27
C LYS A 261 -5.73 -0.20 -1.75
N ILE A 262 -5.77 0.40 -2.95
CA ILE A 262 -4.62 1.09 -3.54
C ILE A 262 -4.31 2.39 -2.78
N LEU A 263 -5.33 3.23 -2.53
CA LEU A 263 -5.16 4.52 -1.86
C LEU A 263 -4.70 4.35 -0.39
N ASN A 264 -5.26 3.38 0.34
CA ASN A 264 -4.85 3.08 1.72
C ASN A 264 -3.40 2.57 1.78
N ARG A 265 -2.99 1.69 0.85
CA ARG A 265 -1.60 1.20 0.75
C ARG A 265 -0.62 2.32 0.43
N LEU A 266 -0.97 3.23 -0.48
CA LEU A 266 -0.23 4.45 -0.79
C LEU A 266 -0.08 5.36 0.44
N GLY A 267 -1.19 5.63 1.13
CA GLY A 267 -1.19 6.43 2.34
C GLY A 267 -0.29 5.83 3.41
N ARG A 268 -0.33 4.51 3.63
CA ARG A 268 0.51 3.86 4.66
C ARG A 268 1.99 4.03 4.35
N LYS A 269 2.39 3.90 3.07
CA LYS A 269 3.77 4.17 2.63
C LYS A 269 4.16 5.63 2.89
N PHE A 270 3.27 6.58 2.58
CA PHE A 270 3.49 8.00 2.83
C PHE A 270 3.67 8.27 4.33
N TYR A 271 2.73 7.85 5.17
CA TYR A 271 2.78 8.06 6.62
C TYR A 271 4.00 7.39 7.26
N HIS A 272 4.34 6.15 6.89
CA HIS A 272 5.54 5.52 7.42
C HIS A 272 6.82 6.29 7.05
N ARG A 273 6.90 6.84 5.84
CA ARG A 273 8.03 7.67 5.41
C ARG A 273 8.06 9.02 6.15
N PHE A 274 6.90 9.66 6.30
CA PHE A 274 6.72 10.90 7.04
C PHE A 274 7.17 10.71 8.50
N LEU A 275 6.60 9.74 9.19
CA LEU A 275 6.89 9.45 10.60
C LEU A 275 8.33 9.00 10.84
N ARG A 276 8.97 8.36 9.86
CA ARG A 276 10.41 8.07 9.93
C ARG A 276 11.26 9.35 9.83
N LYS A 277 10.89 10.27 8.94
CA LYS A 277 11.60 11.54 8.73
C LYS A 277 11.51 12.44 9.97
N PHE A 278 10.34 12.48 10.60
CA PHE A 278 10.08 13.26 11.81
C PHE A 278 10.19 12.41 13.08
N SER A 279 10.98 11.33 13.03
CA SER A 279 11.08 10.40 14.15
C SER A 279 11.57 11.06 15.44
N GLU A 280 12.39 12.12 15.37
CA GLU A 280 12.88 12.84 16.54
C GLU A 280 11.86 13.81 17.16
N GLU A 281 10.77 14.11 16.46
CA GLU A 281 9.71 15.00 16.95
C GLU A 281 8.67 14.22 17.77
N GLU A 282 8.14 14.85 18.82
CA GLU A 282 7.05 14.29 19.63
C GLU A 282 5.72 14.47 18.88
N LEU A 283 5.45 13.59 17.92
CA LEU A 283 4.20 13.58 17.17
C LEU A 283 3.10 12.88 17.97
N SER A 284 2.13 13.64 18.47
CA SER A 284 0.92 13.11 19.10
C SER A 284 -0.13 12.72 18.05
N MET A 285 -1.14 11.93 18.44
CA MET A 285 -2.28 11.64 17.56
C MET A 285 -3.01 12.92 17.11
N ASP A 286 -3.02 13.97 17.94
CA ASP A 286 -3.60 15.26 17.57
C ASP A 286 -2.84 15.96 16.43
N SER A 287 -1.54 15.70 16.28
CA SER A 287 -0.73 16.21 15.17
C SER A 287 -1.24 15.70 13.82
N PHE A 288 -1.93 14.55 13.79
CA PHE A 288 -2.52 14.00 12.56
C PHE A 288 -3.81 14.71 12.16
N LYS A 289 -4.43 15.52 13.04
CA LYS A 289 -5.63 16.30 12.67
C LYS A 289 -5.32 17.35 11.60
N GLU A 290 -4.11 17.88 11.58
CA GLU A 290 -3.67 18.80 10.52
C GLU A 290 -3.64 18.12 9.14
N LEU A 291 -3.52 16.78 9.13
CA LEU A 291 -3.49 15.94 7.93
C LEU A 291 -4.84 15.28 7.62
N GLU A 292 -5.95 15.74 8.21
CA GLU A 292 -7.28 15.15 8.01
C GLU A 292 -7.69 15.11 6.53
N HIS A 293 -7.31 16.14 5.76
CA HIS A 293 -7.56 16.16 4.33
C HIS A 293 -6.88 14.99 3.60
N LEU A 294 -5.67 14.60 4.00
CA LEU A 294 -4.97 13.42 3.46
C LEU A 294 -5.59 12.10 3.94
N HIS A 295 -6.18 12.05 5.13
CA HIS A 295 -6.93 10.85 5.55
C HIS A 295 -8.07 10.55 4.58
N ARG A 296 -8.78 11.60 4.14
CA ARG A 296 -9.84 11.48 3.13
C ARG A 296 -9.28 11.07 1.77
N THR A 297 -8.18 11.68 1.33
CA THR A 297 -7.48 11.34 0.08
C THR A 297 -7.08 9.87 0.02
N TYR A 298 -6.55 9.31 1.12
CA TYR A 298 -6.09 7.93 1.18
C TYR A 298 -7.18 6.92 1.58
N GLU A 299 -8.43 7.37 1.72
CA GLU A 299 -9.56 6.57 2.19
C GLU A 299 -9.28 5.85 3.52
N PHE A 300 -8.62 6.53 4.44
CA PHE A 300 -8.41 6.01 5.78
C PHE A 300 -9.66 6.10 6.64
N THR A 301 -9.93 5.02 7.35
CA THR A 301 -10.83 5.03 8.49
C THR A 301 -10.10 5.53 9.74
N ASP A 302 -10.84 5.93 10.77
CA ASP A 302 -10.24 6.31 12.06
C ASP A 302 -9.36 5.19 12.64
N GLN A 303 -9.73 3.92 12.39
CA GLN A 303 -8.95 2.75 12.79
C GLN A 303 -7.63 2.66 12.03
N ASP A 304 -7.61 2.97 10.72
CA ASP A 304 -6.37 2.96 9.94
C ASP A 304 -5.36 3.98 10.48
N VAL A 305 -5.81 5.19 10.80
CA VAL A 305 -4.95 6.24 11.37
C VAL A 305 -4.45 5.83 12.74
N ALA A 306 -5.32 5.26 13.59
CA ALA A 306 -4.93 4.75 14.90
C ALA A 306 -3.87 3.63 14.80
N ASP A 307 -4.01 2.72 13.83
CA ASP A 307 -3.04 1.64 13.59
C ASP A 307 -1.69 2.16 13.09
N ILE A 308 -1.70 3.17 12.20
CA ILE A 308 -0.49 3.85 11.72
C ILE A 308 0.26 4.50 12.90
N TYR A 309 -0.47 5.27 13.72
CA TYR A 309 0.07 5.91 14.91
C TYR A 309 0.64 4.87 15.89
N LYS A 310 -0.16 3.83 16.19
CA LYS A 310 0.24 2.73 17.07
C LYS A 310 1.53 2.06 16.59
N THR A 311 1.65 1.82 15.29
CA THR A 311 2.85 1.21 14.69
C THR A 311 4.07 2.12 14.85
N HIS A 312 3.92 3.43 14.61
CA HIS A 312 5.00 4.39 14.79
C HIS A 312 5.47 4.49 16.24
N VAL A 313 4.54 4.67 17.19
CA VAL A 313 4.84 4.69 18.61
C VAL A 313 5.49 3.37 19.04
N GLY A 314 5.01 2.23 18.53
CA GLY A 314 5.64 0.93 18.76
C GLY A 314 7.08 0.86 18.25
N ILE A 315 7.40 1.40 17.08
CA ILE A 315 8.79 1.46 16.60
C ILE A 315 9.64 2.31 17.54
N ARG A 316 9.16 3.49 17.94
CA ARG A 316 9.86 4.42 18.85
C ARG A 316 10.13 3.81 20.22
N ILE A 317 9.11 3.21 20.82
CA ILE A 317 9.22 2.50 22.09
C ILE A 317 10.27 1.37 21.98
N ARG A 318 10.36 0.69 20.84
CA ARG A 318 11.37 -0.34 20.59
C ARG A 318 12.77 0.22 20.33
N ASP A 319 12.90 1.41 19.75
CA ASP A 319 14.19 2.06 19.57
C ASP A 319 14.76 2.55 20.92
N TRP A 320 13.89 2.99 21.84
CA TRP A 320 14.26 3.36 23.21
C TRP A 320 14.43 2.17 24.14
N TYR A 321 14.13 0.98 23.64
CA TYR A 321 14.25 -0.26 24.36
C TYR A 321 15.68 -0.79 24.28
N ASP A 322 16.55 -0.12 25.03
CA ASP A 322 17.92 -0.51 25.33
C ASP A 322 17.95 -1.26 26.67
N PRO A 323 18.76 -2.33 26.86
CA PRO A 323 19.09 -2.86 28.18
C PRO A 323 19.51 -1.80 29.23
N GLN A 324 19.98 -0.63 28.80
CA GLN A 324 20.32 0.52 29.64
C GLN A 324 19.19 1.54 29.81
N ALA A 325 18.00 1.31 29.25
CA ALA A 325 16.88 2.23 29.35
C ALA A 325 16.50 2.44 30.83
N GLY A 326 16.45 3.69 31.25
CA GLY A 326 16.24 4.11 32.63
C GLY A 326 15.24 5.27 32.74
N LEU A 327 15.49 6.20 33.67
CA LEU A 327 14.57 7.30 34.00
C LEU A 327 14.34 8.26 32.82
N ASP A 328 15.39 8.60 32.07
CA ASP A 328 15.26 9.50 30.93
C ASP A 328 14.43 8.89 29.79
N SER A 329 14.57 7.59 29.56
CA SER A 329 13.71 6.86 28.61
C SER A 329 12.26 6.83 29.07
N LEU A 330 12.01 6.70 30.40
CA LEU A 330 10.66 6.80 30.96
C LEU A 330 10.07 8.21 30.74
N LYS A 331 10.83 9.27 31.00
CA LYS A 331 10.38 10.66 30.77
C LYS A 331 9.98 10.91 29.32
N ARG A 332 10.72 10.37 28.35
CA ARG A 332 10.40 10.46 26.91
C ARG A 332 9.18 9.61 26.52
N LEU A 333 8.94 8.52 27.25
CA LEU A 333 7.83 7.61 27.00
C LEU A 333 6.47 8.20 27.39
N ILE A 334 6.38 8.88 28.54
CA ILE A 334 5.12 9.37 29.10
C ILE A 334 4.33 10.25 28.13
N PRO A 335 4.92 11.27 27.46
CA PRO A 335 4.20 12.08 26.50
C PRO A 335 3.61 11.29 25.31
N LEU A 336 4.25 10.18 24.90
CA LEU A 336 3.79 9.39 23.75
C LEU A 336 2.64 8.43 24.10
N ILE A 337 2.69 7.84 25.29
CA ILE A 337 1.67 6.85 25.70
C ILE A 337 0.45 7.51 26.34
N HIS A 338 0.57 8.75 26.83
CA HIS A 338 -0.49 9.46 27.59
C HIS A 338 -1.06 8.54 28.70
N ASP A 339 -2.38 8.34 28.71
CA ASP A 339 -3.11 7.49 29.66
C ASP A 339 -3.04 5.99 29.32
N LYS A 340 -2.43 5.63 28.18
CA LYS A 340 -2.22 4.23 27.79
C LYS A 340 -0.95 3.68 28.46
N ASN A 341 -0.77 2.37 28.32
CA ASN A 341 0.43 1.67 28.77
C ASN A 341 1.21 1.12 27.57
N ILE A 342 2.47 0.75 27.78
CA ILE A 342 3.33 0.24 26.71
C ILE A 342 2.77 -1.01 26.02
N SER A 343 2.06 -1.86 26.77
CA SER A 343 1.48 -3.11 26.27
C SER A 343 0.37 -2.88 25.24
N TYR A 344 -0.23 -1.69 25.22
CA TYR A 344 -1.13 -1.29 24.14
C TYR A 344 -0.40 -1.23 22.78
N PHE A 345 0.86 -0.80 22.76
CA PHE A 345 1.66 -0.57 21.56
C PHE A 345 2.56 -1.76 21.21
N ILE A 346 3.21 -2.39 22.19
CA ILE A 346 4.09 -3.54 22.02
C ILE A 346 3.94 -4.51 23.20
N PRO A 347 3.77 -5.82 22.98
CA PRO A 347 3.87 -6.80 24.05
C PRO A 347 5.32 -6.89 24.55
N PHE A 348 5.58 -6.46 25.79
CA PHE A 348 6.88 -6.64 26.43
C PHE A 348 6.99 -7.96 27.18
N GLU A 349 8.20 -8.51 27.20
CA GLU A 349 8.54 -9.64 28.06
C GLU A 349 8.66 -9.20 29.52
N ARG A 350 8.24 -10.08 30.43
CA ARG A 350 8.27 -9.88 31.89
C ARG A 350 9.63 -9.44 32.42
N SER A 351 10.69 -10.17 32.05
CA SER A 351 12.07 -9.89 32.49
C SER A 351 12.53 -8.49 32.13
N ARG A 352 12.06 -7.96 31.01
CA ARG A 352 12.45 -6.65 30.48
C ARG A 352 11.73 -5.49 31.16
N ARG A 353 10.46 -5.66 31.55
CA ARG A 353 9.77 -4.68 32.42
C ARG A 353 10.46 -4.55 33.78
N VAL A 354 10.83 -5.68 34.37
CA VAL A 354 11.57 -5.75 35.65
C VAL A 354 12.92 -5.04 35.53
N GLN A 355 13.69 -5.34 34.48
CA GLN A 355 15.00 -4.71 34.25
C GLN A 355 14.90 -3.20 34.06
N TRP A 356 13.89 -2.71 33.33
CA TRP A 356 13.71 -1.28 33.12
C TRP A 356 13.35 -0.56 34.43
N LEU A 357 12.45 -1.13 35.25
CA LEU A 357 12.16 -0.57 36.58
C LEU A 357 13.43 -0.53 37.45
N PHE A 358 14.26 -1.57 37.40
CA PHE A 358 15.55 -1.59 38.09
C PHE A 358 16.48 -0.45 37.64
N ASN A 359 16.64 -0.25 36.33
CA ASN A 359 17.45 0.84 35.80
C ASN A 359 16.92 2.23 36.20
N ILE A 360 15.59 2.44 36.17
CA ILE A 360 14.96 3.68 36.64
C ILE A 360 15.32 3.96 38.10
N VAL A 361 15.29 2.94 38.95
CA VAL A 361 15.65 3.06 40.37
C VAL A 361 17.14 3.35 40.54
N ASN A 362 18.01 2.66 39.79
CA ASN A 362 19.44 2.94 39.82
C ASN A 362 19.77 4.38 39.42
N ASP A 363 19.09 4.91 38.40
CA ASP A 363 19.26 6.31 37.98
C ASP A 363 18.88 7.27 39.12
N CYS A 364 17.77 6.99 39.82
CA CYS A 364 17.31 7.79 40.97
C CYS A 364 18.30 7.78 42.16
N ILE A 365 19.13 6.74 42.28
CA ILE A 365 20.09 6.57 43.38
C ILE A 365 21.50 7.10 43.00
N ASN A 366 21.96 6.84 41.77
CA ASN A 366 23.37 7.03 41.38
C ASN A 366 23.72 8.41 40.81
N HIS A 367 22.75 9.26 40.46
CA HIS A 367 23.03 10.56 39.82
C HIS A 367 23.50 11.69 40.76
N GLY A 368 23.96 11.38 41.97
CA GLY A 368 24.49 12.37 42.90
C GLY A 368 25.88 12.94 42.59
N VAL A 369 26.54 12.56 41.48
CA VAL A 369 27.97 12.93 41.27
C VAL A 369 28.28 13.68 39.97
N ASP A 370 27.55 13.55 38.86
CA ASP A 370 27.83 14.37 37.67
C ASP A 370 26.68 14.30 36.64
N LYS A 371 25.96 15.42 36.48
CA LYS A 371 25.31 15.94 35.25
C LYS A 371 24.31 17.05 35.62
N ALA A 372 24.72 18.29 35.43
CA ALA A 372 23.82 19.44 35.45
C ALA A 372 22.85 19.34 34.27
N ASP A 373 21.54 19.31 34.55
CA ASP A 373 20.47 20.10 33.88
C ASP A 373 19.06 19.47 33.87
N THR A 374 18.78 18.37 34.58
CA THR A 374 17.40 17.86 34.69
C THR A 374 17.04 17.41 36.11
N ARG A 375 16.62 18.33 36.99
CA ARG A 375 16.09 18.09 38.37
C ARG A 375 16.33 16.64 38.85
N ILE A 376 17.59 16.34 39.16
CA ILE A 376 17.99 14.98 39.47
C ILE A 376 17.75 14.78 40.96
N TYR A 377 16.62 14.19 41.28
CA TYR A 377 16.35 13.73 42.63
C TYR A 377 17.38 12.66 42.99
N THR A 378 18.20 12.93 44.01
CA THR A 378 19.14 11.93 44.55
C THR A 378 18.47 11.32 45.77
N TYR A 379 17.93 10.11 45.62
CA TYR A 379 17.28 9.39 46.72
C TYR A 379 18.22 8.36 47.34
N THR A 380 18.06 8.13 48.64
CA THR A 380 18.86 7.13 49.36
C THR A 380 18.30 5.72 49.13
N VAL A 381 19.12 4.71 49.39
CA VAL A 381 18.68 3.31 49.40
C VAL A 381 17.56 3.11 50.44
N GLU A 382 17.62 3.85 51.55
CA GLU A 382 16.60 3.83 52.60
C GLU A 382 15.23 4.33 52.13
N ASP A 383 15.20 5.34 51.27
CA ASP A 383 13.95 5.88 50.70
C ASP A 383 13.28 4.84 49.80
N PHE A 384 14.08 4.09 49.03
CA PHE A 384 13.58 3.01 48.17
C PHE A 384 12.94 1.87 48.99
N MET A 385 13.55 1.51 50.12
CA MET A 385 13.04 0.45 50.99
C MET A 385 11.72 0.79 51.68
N GLN A 386 11.36 2.08 51.71
CA GLN A 386 10.13 2.59 52.31
C GLN A 386 9.01 2.79 51.28
N LEU A 387 9.27 2.56 50.00
CA LEU A 387 8.27 2.76 48.94
C LEU A 387 7.08 1.82 49.09
N THR A 388 5.89 2.40 48.96
CA THR A 388 4.61 1.71 48.90
C THR A 388 4.23 1.53 47.45
N TYR A 389 4.27 0.31 46.92
CA TYR A 389 3.95 0.03 45.50
C TYR A 389 2.42 -0.05 45.24
N GLU A 390 1.61 0.53 46.13
CA GLU A 390 0.15 0.42 46.19
C GLU A 390 -0.53 1.70 45.69
N GLY A 391 -0.22 2.11 44.46
CA GLY A 391 -0.78 3.32 43.87
C GLY A 391 -0.46 4.60 44.67
N GLY A 392 -0.97 5.73 44.19
CA GLY A 392 -0.71 7.04 44.79
C GLY A 392 -0.56 8.12 43.74
N GLU A 393 0.02 9.26 44.13
CA GLU A 393 0.31 10.35 43.22
C GLU A 393 1.32 9.90 42.15
N GLU A 394 1.12 10.35 40.90
CA GLU A 394 1.98 10.09 39.76
C GLU A 394 2.64 11.41 39.35
N ASP A 395 3.93 11.55 39.64
CA ASP A 395 4.70 12.74 39.36
C ASP A 395 6.17 12.40 39.17
N PHE A 396 6.93 13.35 38.63
CA PHE A 396 8.38 13.30 38.62
C PHE A 396 8.95 14.24 39.68
N GLU A 397 8.29 14.39 40.83
CA GLU A 397 8.71 15.24 41.96
C GLU A 397 9.12 14.44 43.20
N SER A 398 8.65 13.20 43.31
CA SER A 398 8.94 12.28 44.41
C SER A 398 9.38 10.90 43.90
N LEU A 399 10.15 10.15 44.70
CA LEU A 399 10.54 8.78 44.36
C LEU A 399 9.31 7.89 44.20
N GLN A 400 8.32 8.08 45.08
CA GLN A 400 7.06 7.36 45.05
C GLN A 400 6.26 7.67 43.77
N GLY A 401 6.21 8.94 43.37
CA GLY A 401 5.59 9.39 42.12
C GLY A 401 6.22 8.75 40.90
N ILE A 402 7.56 8.77 40.80
CA ILE A 402 8.32 8.20 39.68
C ILE A 402 8.03 6.71 39.55
N ILE A 403 7.98 5.99 40.67
CA ILE A 403 7.74 4.55 40.72
C ILE A 403 6.29 4.22 40.34
N ASN A 404 5.30 4.98 40.82
CA ASN A 404 3.91 4.83 40.42
C ASN A 404 3.74 5.07 38.91
N THR A 405 4.36 6.12 38.37
CA THR A 405 4.38 6.41 36.94
C THR A 405 5.03 5.28 36.14
N ALA A 406 6.15 4.73 36.61
CA ALA A 406 6.82 3.60 35.96
C ALA A 406 5.94 2.34 35.96
N ILE A 407 5.30 1.99 37.08
CA ILE A 407 4.41 0.84 37.19
C ILE A 407 3.24 0.94 36.20
N ARG A 408 2.59 2.10 36.14
CA ARG A 408 1.49 2.36 35.20
C ARG A 408 1.96 2.27 33.76
N ALA A 409 3.00 3.03 33.41
CA ALA A 409 3.51 3.11 32.06
C ALA A 409 3.96 1.75 31.55
N LEU A 410 4.74 1.02 32.36
CA LEU A 410 5.24 -0.31 32.04
C LEU A 410 4.18 -1.41 32.14
N HIS A 411 3.00 -1.12 32.71
CA HIS A 411 1.93 -2.08 32.96
C HIS A 411 2.39 -3.30 33.78
N MET A 412 3.08 -3.04 34.90
CA MET A 412 3.64 -4.12 35.72
C MET A 412 2.55 -4.84 36.50
N THR A 413 2.58 -6.17 36.48
CA THR A 413 1.68 -6.97 37.32
C THR A 413 2.15 -6.99 38.77
N PRO A 414 1.30 -7.31 39.75
CA PRO A 414 1.73 -7.45 41.16
C PRO A 414 2.92 -8.41 41.34
N GLU A 415 2.93 -9.52 40.58
CA GLU A 415 4.01 -10.50 40.60
C GLU A 415 5.32 -9.94 40.01
N GLU A 416 5.24 -9.06 39.02
CA GLU A 416 6.39 -8.38 38.44
C GLU A 416 6.94 -7.29 39.35
N ILE A 417 6.06 -6.58 40.05
CA ILE A 417 6.43 -5.63 41.08
C ILE A 417 7.17 -6.36 42.21
N GLU A 418 6.65 -7.49 42.69
CA GLU A 418 7.30 -8.29 43.73
C GLU A 418 8.70 -8.77 43.28
N ILE A 419 8.82 -9.33 42.06
CA ILE A 419 10.12 -9.72 41.53
C ILE A 419 11.06 -8.51 41.41
N SER A 420 10.58 -7.37 40.94
CA SER A 420 11.40 -6.17 40.80
C SER A 420 11.92 -5.71 42.16
N ARG A 421 11.08 -5.73 43.20
CA ARG A 421 11.50 -5.40 44.57
C ARG A 421 12.63 -6.31 45.05
N ILE A 422 12.54 -7.61 44.76
CA ILE A 422 13.58 -8.58 45.12
C ILE A 422 14.88 -8.28 44.37
N VAL A 423 14.82 -8.15 43.03
CA VAL A 423 16.00 -7.88 42.19
C VAL A 423 16.67 -6.55 42.56
N ILE A 424 15.90 -5.49 42.79
CA ILE A 424 16.43 -4.19 43.19
C ILE A 424 17.08 -4.27 44.57
N ALA A 425 16.40 -4.89 45.56
CA ALA A 425 16.95 -5.05 46.89
C ALA A 425 18.24 -5.91 46.88
N GLU A 426 18.29 -6.94 46.05
CA GLU A 426 19.48 -7.78 45.86
C GLU A 426 20.71 -6.98 45.42
N GLU A 427 20.56 -6.21 44.34
CA GLU A 427 21.65 -5.41 43.77
C GLU A 427 22.08 -4.27 44.70
N LEU A 428 21.13 -3.56 45.33
CA LEU A 428 21.43 -2.51 46.32
C LEU A 428 22.11 -3.09 47.57
N GLY A 429 21.65 -4.26 48.03
CA GLY A 429 22.27 -4.97 49.14
C GLY A 429 23.70 -5.39 48.81
N GLY A 430 23.95 -5.92 47.61
CA GLY A 430 25.29 -6.28 47.15
C GLY A 430 26.25 -5.08 47.11
N ALA A 431 25.81 -3.95 46.56
CA ALA A 431 26.61 -2.72 46.53
C ALA A 431 26.90 -2.16 47.92
N ALA A 432 25.91 -2.21 48.84
CA ALA A 432 26.10 -1.81 50.23
C ALA A 432 27.09 -2.72 50.96
N LEU A 433 27.05 -4.03 50.71
CA LEU A 433 28.02 -4.98 51.26
C LEU A 433 29.44 -4.71 50.75
N GLU A 434 29.60 -4.41 49.46
CA GLU A 434 30.89 -4.03 48.89
C GLU A 434 31.45 -2.74 49.52
N LYS A 435 30.62 -1.70 49.67
CA LYS A 435 31.02 -0.45 50.34
C LYS A 435 31.35 -0.68 51.82
N ALA A 436 30.57 -1.49 52.54
CA ALA A 436 30.86 -1.88 53.91
C ALA A 436 32.23 -2.55 54.00
N MET A 437 32.54 -3.47 53.08
CA MET A 437 33.85 -4.13 53.01
C MET A 437 35.01 -3.17 52.78
N GLN A 438 34.82 -2.15 51.94
CA GLN A 438 35.81 -1.10 51.73
C GLN A 438 35.99 -0.23 52.98
N MET A 439 34.90 0.18 53.62
CA MET A 439 34.93 1.02 54.84
C MET A 439 35.58 0.31 56.03
N LEU A 440 35.43 -1.01 56.12
CA LEU A 440 36.13 -1.83 57.13
C LEU A 440 37.66 -1.84 56.99
N GLN A 441 38.20 -1.42 55.84
CA GLN A 441 39.65 -1.33 55.60
C GLN A 441 40.24 0.04 56.00
N VAL A 442 39.41 1.03 56.31
CA VAL A 442 39.83 2.40 56.64
C VAL A 442 39.94 2.58 58.18
N LYS A 443 40.77 3.52 58.66
CA LYS A 443 40.89 3.87 60.09
C LYS A 443 39.55 4.42 60.62
N GLY A 444 38.75 3.53 61.20
CA GLY A 444 37.36 3.77 61.65
C GLY A 444 36.59 2.45 61.86
N GLY A 445 37.01 1.38 61.15
CA GLY A 445 36.60 0.00 61.41
C GLY A 445 35.08 -0.22 61.41
N ILE A 446 34.59 -1.00 62.39
CA ILE A 446 33.19 -1.43 62.56
C ILE A 446 32.21 -0.24 62.53
N TYR A 447 32.55 0.88 63.17
CA TYR A 447 31.67 2.05 63.27
C TYR A 447 31.47 2.79 61.95
N SER A 448 32.45 2.75 61.05
CA SER A 448 32.31 3.33 59.71
C SER A 448 31.51 2.46 58.75
N ALA A 449 31.38 1.16 59.01
CA ALA A 449 30.65 0.24 58.14
C ALA A 449 29.19 0.00 58.58
N ASP A 450 28.81 0.38 59.80
CA ASP A 450 27.49 0.14 60.39
C ASP A 450 26.32 0.58 59.50
N GLY A 451 26.41 1.79 58.92
CA GLY A 451 25.39 2.32 58.01
C GLY A 451 25.20 1.47 56.75
N GLU A 452 26.29 1.04 56.10
CA GLU A 452 26.22 0.22 54.89
C GLU A 452 25.80 -1.23 55.18
N VAL A 453 26.21 -1.79 56.33
CA VAL A 453 25.73 -3.10 56.77
C VAL A 453 24.24 -3.06 57.11
N SER A 454 23.74 -1.96 57.69
CA SER A 454 22.31 -1.76 57.94
C SER A 454 21.49 -1.75 56.65
N LYS A 455 22.00 -1.08 55.61
CA LYS A 455 21.41 -1.10 54.25
C LYS A 455 21.35 -2.51 53.67
N PHE A 456 22.45 -3.28 53.78
CA PHE A 456 22.49 -4.67 53.36
C PHE A 456 21.44 -5.53 54.07
N VAL A 457 21.35 -5.44 55.40
CA VAL A 457 20.41 -6.25 56.20
C VAL A 457 18.94 -5.92 55.86
N ARG A 458 18.62 -4.63 55.70
CA ARG A 458 17.26 -4.20 55.31
C ARG A 458 16.91 -4.66 53.91
N ALA A 459 17.87 -4.64 52.98
CA ALA A 459 17.66 -5.14 51.63
C ALA A 459 17.33 -6.63 51.61
N MET A 460 18.03 -7.44 52.40
CA MET A 460 17.77 -8.87 52.48
C MET A 460 16.43 -9.22 53.17
N ALA A 461 15.88 -8.29 53.95
CA ALA A 461 14.59 -8.47 54.60
C ALA A 461 13.41 -8.50 53.59
N VAL A 462 13.56 -7.84 52.42
CA VAL A 462 12.53 -7.71 51.38
C VAL A 462 12.25 -9.02 50.64
N ALA A 463 13.21 -9.95 50.58
CA ALA A 463 13.02 -11.23 49.92
C ALA A 463 11.99 -12.12 50.68
N PRO A 464 11.18 -12.94 49.99
CA PRO A 464 10.24 -13.86 50.62
C PRO A 464 10.91 -14.83 51.62
N LYS A 465 10.12 -15.44 52.51
CA LYS A 465 10.65 -16.41 53.48
C LYS A 465 11.13 -17.67 52.74
N GLY A 466 12.39 -18.07 52.97
CA GLY A 466 12.97 -19.30 52.43
C GLY A 466 13.68 -19.17 51.09
N THR A 467 13.51 -18.07 50.37
CA THR A 467 14.30 -17.73 49.18
C THR A 467 15.63 -17.12 49.61
N ILE A 468 16.74 -17.68 49.12
CA ILE A 468 18.03 -16.98 49.18
C ILE A 468 18.05 -16.05 47.98
N PRO A 469 18.20 -14.74 48.19
CA PRO A 469 18.29 -13.78 47.10
C PRO A 469 19.44 -14.18 46.15
N SER A 470 19.25 -14.03 44.84
CA SER A 470 20.14 -14.55 43.78
C SER A 470 21.48 -13.82 43.61
N ILE A 471 21.97 -13.16 44.66
CA ILE A 471 23.25 -12.44 44.70
C ILE A 471 24.48 -13.39 44.69
N LYS A 472 24.43 -14.48 43.93
CA LYS A 472 25.60 -15.34 43.70
C LYS A 472 26.50 -14.82 42.59
N LYS A 473 26.00 -14.00 41.66
CA LYS A 473 26.75 -13.67 40.44
C LYS A 473 27.74 -12.50 40.58
N ASN A 474 27.57 -11.59 41.53
CA ASN A 474 28.33 -10.34 41.58
C ASN A 474 28.90 -9.97 42.96
N LEU A 475 28.85 -10.83 43.97
CA LEU A 475 29.37 -10.46 45.29
C LEU A 475 30.90 -10.54 45.35
N PRO A 476 31.57 -9.52 45.92
CA PRO A 476 33.01 -9.51 46.08
C PRO A 476 33.48 -10.57 47.09
N VAL A 477 34.65 -11.17 46.85
CA VAL A 477 35.27 -12.14 47.76
C VAL A 477 35.49 -11.53 49.14
N ILE A 478 34.88 -12.11 50.17
CA ILE A 478 34.84 -11.56 51.52
C ILE A 478 36.14 -11.89 52.28
N ARG A 479 37.01 -10.89 52.48
CA ARG A 479 38.27 -11.06 53.24
C ARG A 479 38.14 -10.92 54.76
N ASN A 480 37.08 -10.27 55.26
CA ASN A 480 36.87 -9.94 56.68
C ASN A 480 35.50 -10.45 57.21
N TYR A 481 35.14 -11.68 56.86
CA TYR A 481 33.82 -12.29 57.11
C TYR A 481 33.35 -12.19 58.57
N GLU A 482 34.19 -12.60 59.53
CA GLU A 482 33.84 -12.59 60.96
C GLU A 482 33.56 -11.19 61.52
N LEU A 483 34.19 -10.16 60.96
CA LEU A 483 34.00 -8.79 61.40
C LEU A 483 32.66 -8.23 60.89
N ILE A 484 32.28 -8.54 59.64
CA ILE A 484 31.00 -8.19 59.05
C ILE A 484 29.86 -8.90 59.77
N ARG A 485 30.03 -10.21 60.05
CA ARG A 485 29.07 -11.00 60.81
C ARG A 485 28.80 -10.39 62.19
N LYS A 486 29.84 -9.91 62.88
CA LYS A 486 29.70 -9.20 64.15
C LYS A 486 28.91 -7.89 64.00
N VAL A 487 29.18 -7.09 62.97
CA VAL A 487 28.41 -5.86 62.71
C VAL A 487 26.94 -6.19 62.50
N ILE A 488 26.63 -7.20 61.67
CA ILE A 488 25.25 -7.64 61.42
C ILE A 488 24.54 -8.03 62.72
N MET A 489 25.19 -8.84 63.58
CA MET A 489 24.61 -9.27 64.86
C MET A 489 24.39 -8.14 65.87
N MET A 490 25.02 -6.98 65.68
CA MET A 490 24.85 -5.81 66.54
C MET A 490 23.78 -4.83 66.05
N LEU A 491 23.24 -5.03 64.84
CA LEU A 491 22.24 -4.14 64.27
C LEU A 491 20.85 -4.38 64.87
N PRO A 492 20.09 -3.31 65.16
CA PRO A 492 18.69 -3.43 65.57
C PRO A 492 17.81 -3.76 64.35
N CYS A 493 17.49 -5.04 64.14
CA CYS A 493 16.58 -5.53 63.10
C CYS A 493 15.78 -6.76 63.55
N SER A 494 14.78 -7.19 62.77
CA SER A 494 14.01 -8.41 63.08
C SER A 494 14.86 -9.68 62.96
N ASP A 495 14.53 -10.71 63.75
CA ASP A 495 15.23 -12.01 63.73
C ASP A 495 15.22 -12.66 62.33
N ASP A 496 14.11 -12.51 61.61
CA ASP A 496 13.97 -12.99 60.23
C ASP A 496 14.95 -12.29 59.27
N ALA A 497 15.12 -10.96 59.38
CA ALA A 497 16.05 -10.19 58.55
C ALA A 497 17.51 -10.52 58.89
N LEU A 498 17.81 -10.66 60.18
CA LEU A 498 19.12 -11.04 60.68
C LEU A 498 19.52 -12.45 60.19
N ALA A 499 18.63 -13.43 60.33
CA ALA A 499 18.86 -14.81 59.93
C ALA A 499 19.09 -14.93 58.41
N LYS A 500 18.32 -14.20 57.59
CA LYS A 500 18.51 -14.13 56.13
C LYS A 500 19.86 -13.53 55.76
N SER A 501 20.23 -12.41 56.39
CA SER A 501 21.49 -11.70 56.11
C SER A 501 22.72 -12.54 56.46
N ILE A 502 22.68 -13.25 57.59
CA ILE A 502 23.75 -14.19 57.99
C ILE A 502 23.79 -15.39 57.05
N LYS A 503 22.65 -16.01 56.73
CA LYS A 503 22.60 -17.14 55.80
C LYS A 503 23.20 -16.77 54.44
N MET A 504 22.85 -15.60 53.93
CA MET A 504 23.39 -15.05 52.69
C MET A 504 24.90 -14.82 52.76
N LEU A 505 25.38 -14.16 53.83
CA LEU A 505 26.80 -13.95 54.06
C LEU A 505 27.59 -15.28 54.06
N ASN A 506 27.02 -16.33 54.67
CA ASN A 506 27.63 -17.67 54.73
C ASN A 506 27.70 -18.33 53.35
N GLU A 507 26.67 -18.19 52.51
CA GLU A 507 26.66 -18.77 51.17
C GLU A 507 27.65 -18.08 50.22
N VAL A 508 27.99 -16.82 50.48
CA VAL A 508 28.95 -16.03 49.70
C VAL A 508 30.39 -16.32 50.13
N GLU A 509 30.62 -16.66 51.39
CA GLU A 509 31.92 -17.16 51.87
C GLU A 509 32.27 -18.54 51.27
N GLN A 510 31.25 -19.37 51.01
CA GLN A 510 31.41 -20.74 50.52
C GLN A 510 31.48 -20.87 48.99
N ALA A 511 31.11 -19.83 48.25
CA ALA A 511 31.16 -19.76 46.78
C ALA A 511 32.53 -19.25 46.31
#